data_AF-A0A817S0U5-F1
#
_entry.id   AF-A0A817S0U5-F1
#
_cell.length_a   1.000
_cell.length_b   1.000
_cell.length_c   1.000
_cell.angle_alpha   90.00
_cell.angle_beta   90.00
_cell.angle_gamma   90.00
#
_symmetry.space_group_name_H-M   'P 1'
#
loop_
_entity.id
_entity.type
_entity.pdbx_description
1 polymer ?
#
loop_
_entity_poly.entity_id
_entity_poly.type
_entity_poly.pdbx_seq_one_letter_code
_entity_poly.pdbx_strand_id
1 'polypeptide(L)'
;MIPTDVSPLIFMHQISLQDGSLLAIGCHHYLSDGHGLSILGLRFSQWLKDKHSLAFDHDRSKLQQLASLSSIRYEHSEMSLAIPIVPGLYKWPLSDTVVKRYTKNYLFDRLNVTNNNGILSMNDVLMGWLTKIISQIRQVSRQTTVKIGMALNGRTLLPNIDVNYFALAFIDKHHRSSLIHLGWQPIGGNDLSFSNWTRFPIYKCDFGQGRAKNFKFSSMECDGLIFILPTMTDDEIELHITLQAEHAKLLLSKLV
;
A
#
# COMPACT_ATOMS: atom_id res chain seq x y z
N MET A 1 -17.86 10.74 -3.57
CA MET A 1 -18.56 10.92 -4.85
C MET A 1 -17.75 10.13 -5.87
N ILE A 2 -18.32 9.11 -6.51
CA ILE A 2 -17.63 8.42 -7.61
C ILE A 2 -17.51 9.45 -8.75
N PRO A 3 -16.37 9.59 -9.43
CA PRO A 3 -16.27 10.48 -10.58
C PRO A 3 -17.42 10.20 -11.54
N THR A 4 -18.16 11.24 -11.92
CA THR A 4 -19.21 11.16 -12.96
C THR A 4 -18.62 11.12 -14.36
N ASP A 5 -17.30 11.26 -14.47
CA ASP A 5 -16.51 10.98 -15.66
C ASP A 5 -16.56 9.47 -15.96
N VAL A 6 -16.69 9.12 -17.24
CA VAL A 6 -16.72 7.76 -17.81
C VAL A 6 -15.46 6.92 -17.57
N SER A 7 -14.55 7.37 -16.71
CA SER A 7 -13.33 6.69 -16.31
C SER A 7 -13.63 5.27 -15.79
N PRO A 8 -13.01 4.22 -16.39
CA PRO A 8 -13.26 2.86 -15.99
C PRO A 8 -12.82 2.63 -14.53
N LEU A 9 -13.71 2.04 -13.73
CA LEU A 9 -13.39 1.74 -12.31
C LEU A 9 -12.41 0.57 -12.16
N ILE A 10 -12.37 -0.33 -13.13
CA ILE A 10 -11.40 -1.43 -13.25
C ILE A 10 -10.95 -1.44 -14.70
N PHE A 11 -9.64 -1.58 -14.93
CA PHE A 11 -9.10 -1.81 -16.26
C PHE A 11 -8.11 -2.98 -16.22
N MET A 12 -8.03 -3.67 -17.35
CA MET A 12 -7.04 -4.72 -17.57
C MET A 12 -6.45 -4.53 -18.95
N HIS A 13 -5.13 -4.68 -19.05
CA HIS A 13 -4.41 -4.60 -20.31
C HIS A 13 -3.41 -5.74 -20.37
N GLN A 14 -3.53 -6.58 -21.39
CA GLN A 14 -2.57 -7.64 -21.67
C GLN A 14 -1.68 -7.21 -22.83
N ILE A 15 -0.37 -7.32 -22.64
CA ILE A 15 0.64 -7.04 -23.66
C ILE A 15 1.41 -8.35 -23.91
N SER A 16 1.41 -8.80 -25.16
CA SER A 16 2.22 -9.95 -25.59
C SER A 16 3.67 -9.51 -25.80
N LEU A 17 4.60 -10.27 -25.23
CA LEU A 17 6.04 -10.10 -25.38
C LEU A 17 6.62 -11.30 -26.14
N GLN A 18 7.90 -11.23 -26.53
CA GLN A 18 8.55 -12.32 -27.26
C GLN A 18 8.59 -13.64 -26.46
N ASP A 19 8.70 -13.55 -25.13
CA ASP A 19 8.91 -14.68 -24.22
C ASP A 19 7.84 -14.81 -23.12
N GLY A 20 6.69 -14.13 -23.29
CA GLY A 20 5.59 -14.20 -22.34
C GLY A 20 4.55 -13.10 -22.52
N SER A 21 3.85 -12.78 -21.44
CA SER A 21 2.85 -11.71 -21.43
C SER A 21 2.97 -10.86 -20.16
N LEU A 22 2.75 -9.56 -20.31
CA LEU A 22 2.52 -8.64 -19.20
C LEU A 22 1.01 -8.45 -19.04
N LEU A 23 0.49 -8.66 -17.84
CA LEU A 23 -0.89 -8.31 -17.48
C LEU A 23 -0.86 -7.15 -16.50
N ALA A 24 -1.36 -5.99 -16.94
CA ALA A 24 -1.60 -4.84 -16.09
C ALA A 24 -3.07 -4.87 -15.63
N ILE A 25 -3.27 -4.75 -14.32
CA ILE A 25 -4.60 -4.66 -13.70
C ILE A 25 -4.60 -3.40 -12.85
N GLY A 26 -5.58 -2.52 -13.08
CA GLY A 26 -5.78 -1.34 -12.26
C GLY A 26 -7.22 -1.22 -11.80
N CYS A 27 -7.39 -0.53 -10.67
CA CYS A 27 -8.68 -0.25 -10.09
C CYS A 27 -8.67 1.16 -9.52
N HIS A 28 -9.76 1.89 -9.70
CA HIS A 28 -9.95 3.17 -9.05
C HIS A 28 -9.96 2.96 -7.52
N HIS A 29 -9.16 3.73 -6.77
CA HIS A 29 -9.05 3.54 -5.31
C HIS A 29 -10.33 3.81 -4.51
N TYR A 30 -11.30 4.60 -5.01
CA TYR A 30 -12.65 4.68 -4.43
C TYR A 30 -13.46 3.37 -4.54
N LEU A 31 -13.10 2.49 -5.48
CA LEU A 31 -13.77 1.21 -5.65
C LEU A 31 -13.16 0.16 -4.70
N SER A 32 -11.83 0.05 -4.64
CA SER A 32 -11.11 -0.99 -3.88
C SER A 32 -9.79 -0.48 -3.30
N ASP A 33 -9.39 -1.04 -2.16
CA ASP A 33 -8.01 -0.97 -1.67
C ASP A 33 -7.11 -2.00 -2.40
N GLY A 34 -5.81 -2.01 -2.06
CA GLY A 34 -4.87 -2.96 -2.65
C GLY A 34 -5.21 -4.43 -2.35
N HIS A 35 -5.79 -4.71 -1.17
CA HIS A 35 -6.20 -6.06 -0.80
C HIS A 35 -7.34 -6.53 -1.70
N GLY A 36 -8.40 -5.74 -1.85
CA GLY A 36 -9.52 -6.04 -2.73
C GLY A 36 -9.10 -6.22 -4.19
N LEU A 37 -8.15 -5.40 -4.69
CA LEU A 37 -7.58 -5.56 -6.02
C LEU A 37 -6.81 -6.88 -6.17
N SER A 38 -6.05 -7.27 -5.15
CA SER A 38 -5.32 -8.55 -5.16
C SER A 38 -6.27 -9.75 -5.12
N ILE A 39 -7.37 -9.67 -4.39
CA ILE A 39 -8.41 -10.69 -4.36
C ILE A 39 -9.13 -10.75 -5.71
N LEU A 40 -9.44 -9.62 -6.32
CA LEU A 40 -10.00 -9.57 -7.68
C LEU A 40 -9.11 -10.33 -8.66
N GLY A 41 -7.80 -10.07 -8.66
CA GLY A 41 -6.84 -10.77 -9.50
C GLY A 41 -6.82 -12.28 -9.24
N LEU A 42 -6.76 -12.70 -7.97
CA LEU A 42 -6.76 -14.11 -7.59
C LEU A 42 -8.04 -14.81 -8.06
N ARG A 43 -9.20 -14.22 -7.77
CA ARG A 43 -10.51 -14.77 -8.13
C ARG A 43 -10.66 -14.83 -9.65
N PHE A 44 -10.30 -13.78 -10.37
CA PHE A 44 -10.34 -13.80 -11.83
C PHE A 44 -9.48 -14.93 -12.41
N SER A 45 -8.28 -15.15 -11.84
CA SER A 45 -7.41 -16.25 -12.26
C SER A 45 -8.00 -17.64 -11.99
N GLN A 46 -8.71 -17.83 -10.87
CA GLN A 46 -9.42 -19.08 -10.55
C GLN A 46 -10.60 -19.31 -11.49
N TRP A 47 -11.37 -18.27 -11.81
CA TRP A 47 -12.49 -18.36 -12.73
C TRP A 47 -12.06 -18.81 -14.13
N LEU A 48 -10.92 -18.32 -14.62
CA LEU A 48 -10.38 -18.74 -15.92
C LEU A 48 -10.05 -20.24 -15.97
N LYS A 49 -9.70 -20.85 -14.84
CA LYS A 49 -9.38 -22.29 -14.74
C LYS A 49 -10.62 -23.13 -14.58
N ASP A 50 -11.42 -22.83 -13.55
CA ASP A 50 -12.44 -23.74 -13.06
C ASP A 50 -13.85 -23.34 -13.52
N LYS A 51 -14.01 -22.16 -14.14
CA LYS A 51 -15.29 -21.59 -14.63
C LYS A 51 -16.40 -21.52 -13.58
N HIS A 52 -16.07 -21.64 -12.29
CA HIS A 52 -17.01 -21.54 -11.18
C HIS A 52 -17.23 -20.09 -10.73
N SER A 53 -18.43 -19.83 -10.20
CA SER A 53 -18.84 -18.54 -9.65
C SER A 53 -17.84 -18.00 -8.62
N LEU A 54 -17.47 -16.73 -8.77
CA LEU A 54 -16.63 -16.01 -7.81
C LEU A 54 -17.52 -15.42 -6.72
N ALA A 55 -17.50 -16.03 -5.54
CA ALA A 55 -18.10 -15.42 -4.36
C ALA A 55 -17.26 -14.21 -3.93
N PHE A 56 -17.66 -13.03 -4.39
CA PHE A 56 -17.23 -11.77 -3.80
C PHE A 56 -18.28 -11.29 -2.83
N ASP A 57 -17.81 -10.75 -1.70
CA ASP A 57 -18.68 -9.98 -0.83
C ASP A 57 -18.68 -8.51 -1.29
N HIS A 58 -19.81 -8.08 -1.86
CA HIS A 58 -20.01 -6.73 -2.39
C HIS A 58 -20.87 -5.87 -1.46
N ASP A 59 -21.38 -6.41 -0.37
CA ASP A 59 -22.35 -5.72 0.48
C ASP A 59 -21.67 -4.64 1.35
N ARG A 60 -21.68 -3.41 0.83
CA ARG A 60 -21.13 -2.24 1.53
C ARG A 60 -21.96 -1.82 2.75
N SER A 61 -23.18 -2.32 2.92
CA SER A 61 -24.00 -1.99 4.10
C SER A 61 -23.39 -2.56 5.38
N LYS A 62 -22.58 -3.64 5.29
CA LYS A 62 -21.83 -4.22 6.41
C LYS A 62 -20.90 -3.21 7.10
N LEU A 63 -20.30 -2.29 6.33
CA LEU A 63 -19.48 -1.22 6.89
C LEU A 63 -20.33 -0.14 7.61
N GLN A 64 -21.55 0.12 7.14
CA GLN A 64 -22.46 1.10 7.74
C GLN A 64 -23.01 0.61 9.09
N GLN A 65 -23.29 -0.68 9.21
CA GLN A 65 -23.74 -1.29 10.47
C GLN A 65 -22.68 -1.19 11.57
N LEU A 66 -21.39 -1.25 11.22
CA LEU A 66 -20.30 -1.09 12.19
C LEU A 66 -20.17 0.36 12.69
N ALA A 67 -20.46 1.33 11.81
CA ALA A 67 -20.42 2.74 12.17
C ALA A 67 -21.47 3.10 13.23
N SER A 68 -22.65 2.45 13.21
CA SER A 68 -23.72 2.68 14.19
C SER A 68 -23.48 2.01 15.56
N LEU A 69 -22.63 0.98 15.62
CA LEU A 69 -22.35 0.22 16.85
C LEU A 69 -21.28 0.83 17.76
N SER A 70 -20.43 1.73 17.25
CA SER A 70 -19.34 2.31 18.06
C SER A 70 -19.79 3.59 18.77
N SER A 71 -20.09 3.50 20.06
CA SER A 71 -20.26 4.67 20.94
C SER A 71 -18.94 5.43 21.18
N ILE A 72 -17.81 4.76 20.95
CA ILE A 72 -16.47 5.33 21.09
C ILE A 72 -16.20 6.27 19.90
N ARG A 73 -15.94 7.53 20.21
CA ARG A 73 -15.44 8.54 19.28
C ARG A 73 -13.95 8.68 19.55
N TYR A 74 -13.14 8.47 18.52
CA TYR A 74 -11.73 8.79 18.58
C TYR A 74 -11.55 10.20 18.02
N GLU A 75 -10.81 11.03 18.75
CA GLU A 75 -10.34 12.29 18.20
C GLU A 75 -9.11 11.99 17.35
N HIS A 76 -9.29 12.02 16.04
CA HIS A 76 -8.19 11.79 15.10
C HIS A 76 -7.46 13.11 14.85
N SER A 77 -6.56 13.48 15.77
CA SER A 77 -5.69 14.68 15.61
C SER A 77 -4.86 14.64 14.32
N GLU A 78 -4.64 13.43 13.82
CA GLU A 78 -3.96 13.06 12.60
C GLU A 78 -4.85 13.13 11.35
N MET A 79 -6.13 13.46 11.49
CA MET A 79 -7.08 13.65 10.39
C MET A 79 -7.54 15.11 10.38
N SER A 80 -7.40 15.76 9.23
CA SER A 80 -7.75 17.16 9.07
C SER A 80 -9.01 17.29 8.23
N LEU A 81 -9.96 18.10 8.71
CA LEU A 81 -11.05 18.61 7.89
C LEU A 81 -10.58 19.71 6.93
N ALA A 82 -9.43 20.33 7.21
CA ALA A 82 -8.79 21.21 6.24
C ALA A 82 -8.21 20.33 5.13
N ILE A 83 -8.61 20.62 3.89
CA ILE A 83 -7.92 20.11 2.71
C ILE A 83 -6.46 20.51 2.90
N PRO A 84 -5.50 19.57 3.07
CA PRO A 84 -4.10 19.93 2.99
C PRO A 84 -3.98 20.64 1.65
N ILE A 85 -3.24 21.73 1.63
CA ILE A 85 -2.82 22.34 0.38
C ILE A 85 -1.90 21.30 -0.26
N VAL A 86 -2.49 20.29 -0.91
CA VAL A 86 -1.86 19.48 -1.92
C VAL A 86 -1.61 20.53 -2.99
N PRO A 87 -0.37 20.94 -3.23
CA PRO A 87 -0.11 22.05 -4.12
C PRO A 87 -0.65 21.67 -5.50
N GLY A 88 -1.85 22.12 -5.81
CA GLY A 88 -2.42 21.97 -7.13
C GLY A 88 -1.46 22.67 -8.07
N LEU A 89 -1.00 21.95 -9.09
CA LEU A 89 -0.21 22.51 -10.21
C LEU A 89 1.22 22.96 -9.91
N TYR A 90 1.80 22.72 -8.72
CA TYR A 90 3.25 22.84 -8.58
C TYR A 90 3.90 21.60 -9.19
N LYS A 91 4.92 21.81 -10.05
CA LYS A 91 5.83 20.75 -10.46
C LYS A 91 6.37 20.12 -9.19
N TRP A 92 5.92 18.90 -8.89
CA TRP A 92 6.54 18.12 -7.85
C TRP A 92 8.03 18.02 -8.19
N PRO A 93 8.93 18.20 -7.20
CA PRO A 93 10.33 17.91 -7.43
C PRO A 93 10.47 16.51 -8.03
N LEU A 94 11.34 16.39 -9.01
CA LEU A 94 11.59 15.11 -9.69
C LEU A 94 11.85 14.05 -8.62
N SER A 95 11.08 12.97 -8.68
CA SER A 95 11.16 11.89 -7.71
C SER A 95 11.65 10.62 -8.40
N ASP A 96 12.47 9.86 -7.70
CA ASP A 96 12.99 8.57 -8.15
C ASP A 96 12.58 7.47 -7.17
N THR A 97 12.38 6.26 -7.69
CA THR A 97 12.07 5.08 -6.89
C THR A 97 13.32 4.22 -6.70
N VAL A 98 13.74 4.03 -5.45
CA VAL A 98 14.76 3.06 -5.10
C VAL A 98 14.10 1.70 -4.88
N VAL A 99 14.54 0.70 -5.66
CA VAL A 99 14.06 -0.68 -5.56
C VAL A 99 15.15 -1.57 -4.98
N LYS A 100 14.88 -2.24 -3.86
CA LYS A 100 15.82 -3.17 -3.20
C LYS A 100 15.12 -4.42 -2.73
N ARG A 101 15.76 -5.58 -2.92
CA ARG A 101 15.30 -6.87 -2.40
C ARG A 101 16.13 -7.29 -1.21
N TYR A 102 15.48 -7.89 -0.24
CA TYR A 102 16.14 -8.44 0.94
C TYR A 102 15.46 -9.74 1.37
N THR A 103 16.25 -10.67 1.88
CA THR A 103 15.70 -11.74 2.72
C THR A 103 15.34 -11.16 4.08
N LYS A 104 14.28 -11.70 4.69
CA LYS A 104 13.80 -11.23 6.00
C LYS A 104 14.87 -11.40 7.09
N ASN A 105 15.57 -12.53 7.08
CA ASN A 105 16.63 -12.83 8.05
C ASN A 105 17.80 -11.85 7.92
N TYR A 106 18.24 -11.57 6.68
CA TYR A 106 19.30 -10.60 6.45
C TYR A 106 18.96 -9.23 7.05
N LEU A 107 17.71 -8.76 6.92
CA LEU A 107 17.30 -7.48 7.50
C LEU A 107 17.33 -7.49 9.03
N PHE A 108 16.84 -8.56 9.68
CA PHE A 108 16.91 -8.68 11.14
C PHE A 108 18.36 -8.69 11.65
N ASP A 109 19.22 -9.49 11.00
CA ASP A 109 20.63 -9.61 11.35
C ASP A 109 21.36 -8.27 11.13
N ARG A 110 21.14 -7.66 9.96
CA ARG A 110 21.82 -6.42 9.56
C ARG A 110 21.45 -5.24 10.44
N LEU A 111 20.18 -5.17 10.84
CA LEU A 111 19.69 -4.10 11.71
C LEU A 111 19.97 -4.37 13.19
N ASN A 112 20.61 -5.51 13.51
CA ASN A 112 20.90 -5.96 14.86
C ASN A 112 19.65 -5.92 15.75
N VAL A 113 18.50 -6.32 15.18
CA VAL A 113 17.23 -6.35 15.89
C VAL A 113 17.04 -7.75 16.47
N THR A 114 17.27 -7.89 17.77
CA THR A 114 16.91 -9.10 18.50
C THR A 114 15.39 -9.14 18.69
N ASN A 115 14.69 -9.93 17.89
CA ASN A 115 13.25 -10.14 18.04
C ASN A 115 12.94 -11.16 19.16
N ASN A 116 13.38 -10.83 20.38
CA ASN A 116 13.15 -11.68 21.54
C ASN A 116 11.63 -11.84 21.72
N ASN A 117 11.15 -13.09 21.66
CA ASN A 117 9.75 -13.47 21.79
C ASN A 117 8.80 -13.05 20.64
N GLY A 118 9.34 -12.65 19.47
CA GLY A 118 8.49 -12.33 18.31
C GLY A 118 7.66 -11.05 18.46
N ILE A 119 8.01 -10.18 19.40
CA ILE A 119 7.27 -8.95 19.73
C ILE A 119 7.29 -7.95 18.56
N LEU A 120 8.41 -7.87 17.83
CA LEU A 120 8.54 -6.96 16.68
C LEU A 120 8.22 -7.69 15.38
N SER A 121 7.29 -7.14 14.61
CA SER A 121 7.05 -7.60 13.25
C SER A 121 8.10 -7.02 12.30
N MET A 122 8.24 -7.63 11.11
CA MET A 122 9.06 -7.07 10.04
C MET A 122 8.62 -5.64 9.65
N ASN A 123 7.33 -5.32 9.77
CA ASN A 123 6.84 -3.97 9.51
C ASN A 123 7.42 -2.96 10.48
N ASP A 124 7.44 -3.30 11.78
CA ASP A 124 7.94 -2.40 12.82
C ASP A 124 9.43 -2.09 12.60
N VAL A 125 10.20 -3.13 12.26
CA VAL A 125 11.62 -3.02 11.94
C VAL A 125 11.86 -2.13 10.72
N LEU A 126 11.15 -2.39 9.62
CA LEU A 126 11.29 -1.60 8.40
C LEU A 126 10.87 -0.16 8.58
N MET A 127 9.73 0.09 9.25
CA MET A 127 9.23 1.43 9.52
C MET A 127 10.24 2.22 10.36
N GLY A 128 10.75 1.65 11.45
CA GLY A 128 11.75 2.30 12.30
C GLY A 128 13.05 2.59 11.56
N TRP A 129 13.59 1.61 10.83
CA TRP A 129 14.82 1.76 10.07
C TRP A 129 14.70 2.79 8.93
N LEU A 130 13.69 2.65 8.08
CA LEU A 130 13.49 3.54 6.93
C LEU A 130 13.15 4.96 7.36
N THR A 131 12.35 5.13 8.41
CA THR A 131 12.09 6.47 8.95
C THR A 131 13.39 7.11 9.43
N LYS A 132 14.19 6.40 10.23
CA LYS A 132 15.46 6.92 10.72
C LYS A 132 16.40 7.34 9.59
N ILE A 133 16.62 6.47 8.60
CA ILE A 133 17.58 6.75 7.53
C ILE A 133 17.09 7.87 6.59
N ILE A 134 15.79 7.91 6.28
CA ILE A 134 15.21 8.95 5.41
C ILE A 134 15.19 10.29 6.13
N SER A 135 14.85 10.34 7.42
CA SER A 135 14.93 11.58 8.22
C SER A 135 16.36 12.12 8.29
N GLN A 136 17.38 11.26 8.36
CA GLN A 136 18.78 11.68 8.28
C GLN A 136 19.14 12.25 6.91
N ILE A 137 18.69 11.61 5.83
CA ILE A 137 18.93 12.08 4.45
C ILE A 137 18.27 13.45 4.22
N ARG A 138 17.03 13.61 4.68
CA ARG A 138 16.25 14.87 4.62
C ARG A 138 16.73 15.93 5.63
N GLN A 139 17.71 15.61 6.47
CA GLN A 139 18.23 16.50 7.52
C GLN A 139 17.12 17.06 8.44
N VAL A 140 16.14 16.21 8.77
CA VAL A 140 15.04 16.60 9.65
C VAL A 140 15.58 16.96 11.03
N SER A 141 15.19 18.14 11.52
CA SER A 141 15.62 18.62 12.83
C SER A 141 15.12 17.72 13.96
N ARG A 142 15.89 17.62 15.06
CA ARG A 142 15.51 16.81 16.24
C ARG A 142 14.25 17.32 16.95
N GLN A 143 13.90 18.59 16.76
CA GLN A 143 12.69 19.19 17.31
C GLN A 143 11.47 19.00 16.39
N THR A 144 11.66 18.49 15.17
CA THR A 144 10.58 18.27 14.21
C THR A 144 9.96 16.90 14.42
N THR A 145 8.66 16.86 14.62
CA THR A 145 7.88 15.62 14.62
C THR A 145 7.78 15.08 13.19
N VAL A 146 8.13 13.80 13.02
CA VAL A 146 7.91 13.03 11.79
C VAL A 146 6.73 12.10 12.01
N LYS A 147 5.70 12.20 11.18
CA LYS A 147 4.53 11.32 11.22
C LYS A 147 4.74 10.15 10.26
N ILE A 148 4.28 8.97 10.67
CA ILE A 148 4.33 7.76 9.85
C ILE A 148 2.91 7.25 9.66
N GLY A 149 2.47 7.20 8.40
CA GLY A 149 1.23 6.56 8.01
C GLY A 149 1.47 5.10 7.61
N MET A 150 0.61 4.19 8.06
CA MET A 150 0.62 2.79 7.63
C MET A 150 -0.78 2.34 7.22
N ALA A 151 -0.91 1.84 5.99
CA ALA A 151 -2.14 1.24 5.52
C ALA A 151 -2.41 -0.08 6.28
N LEU A 152 -3.55 -0.16 6.98
CA LEU A 152 -3.98 -1.36 7.69
C LEU A 152 -5.20 -1.99 7.02
N ASN A 153 -5.20 -3.33 6.92
CA ASN A 153 -6.35 -4.06 6.41
C ASN A 153 -7.41 -4.21 7.52
N GLY A 154 -8.48 -3.42 7.46
CA GLY A 154 -9.55 -3.45 8.46
C GLY A 154 -10.33 -4.77 8.48
N ARG A 155 -10.27 -5.60 7.43
CA ARG A 155 -11.03 -6.86 7.35
C ARG A 155 -10.68 -7.85 8.46
N THR A 156 -9.46 -7.82 8.98
CA THR A 156 -9.05 -8.70 10.08
C THR A 156 -9.47 -8.18 11.46
N LEU A 157 -9.96 -6.95 11.54
CA LEU A 157 -10.32 -6.27 12.80
C LEU A 157 -11.82 -6.05 12.93
N LEU A 158 -12.53 -5.95 11.79
CA LEU A 158 -13.95 -5.69 11.75
C LEU A 158 -14.73 -7.01 11.73
N PRO A 159 -15.65 -7.23 12.68
CA PRO A 159 -16.49 -8.42 12.66
C PRO A 159 -17.37 -8.42 11.40
N ASN A 160 -17.64 -9.61 10.87
CA ASN A 160 -18.53 -9.84 9.72
C ASN A 160 -18.09 -9.22 8.38
N ILE A 161 -16.82 -8.78 8.26
CA ILE A 161 -16.23 -8.44 6.97
C ILE A 161 -15.42 -9.63 6.48
N ASP A 162 -15.86 -10.23 5.36
CA ASP A 162 -15.17 -11.38 4.78
C ASP A 162 -13.79 -10.97 4.23
N VAL A 163 -12.82 -11.88 4.27
CA VAL A 163 -11.49 -11.63 3.68
C VAL A 163 -11.56 -11.37 2.17
N ASN A 164 -12.62 -11.85 1.50
CA ASN A 164 -12.93 -11.63 0.10
C ASN A 164 -13.75 -10.36 -0.18
N TYR A 165 -13.99 -9.53 0.85
CA TYR A 165 -14.66 -8.25 0.68
C TYR A 165 -13.87 -7.36 -0.28
N PHE A 166 -14.47 -7.02 -1.43
CA PHE A 166 -13.78 -6.35 -2.52
C PHE A 166 -13.56 -4.86 -2.27
N ALA A 167 -14.50 -4.20 -1.60
CA ALA A 167 -14.45 -2.75 -1.46
C ALA A 167 -13.42 -2.30 -0.41
N LEU A 168 -13.17 -0.99 -0.39
CA LEU A 168 -12.30 -0.33 0.57
C LEU A 168 -12.68 -0.69 2.02
N ALA A 169 -11.74 -1.26 2.79
CA ALA A 169 -11.92 -1.51 4.22
C ALA A 169 -10.82 -0.81 5.03
N PHE A 170 -10.70 0.50 4.85
CA PHE A 170 -9.95 1.35 5.76
C PHE A 170 -10.82 1.74 6.95
N ILE A 171 -10.22 1.75 8.14
CA ILE A 171 -10.88 2.27 9.34
C ILE A 171 -10.84 3.79 9.25
N ASP A 172 -11.90 4.39 8.73
CA ASP A 172 -12.25 5.78 8.98
C ASP A 172 -13.78 5.86 9.13
N LYS A 173 -14.23 6.36 10.29
CA LYS A 173 -15.63 6.35 10.74
C LYS A 173 -16.49 7.41 10.04
N HIS A 174 -15.89 8.34 9.31
CA HIS A 174 -16.65 9.46 8.79
C HIS A 174 -17.24 9.15 7.41
N HIS A 175 -18.58 9.04 7.37
CA HIS A 175 -19.41 8.94 6.16
C HIS A 175 -19.30 10.12 5.16
N ARG A 176 -18.30 10.99 5.33
CA ARG A 176 -17.95 12.07 4.41
C ARG A 176 -16.46 11.96 4.03
N SER A 177 -16.09 10.85 3.40
CA SER A 177 -14.72 10.58 2.96
C SER A 177 -14.15 11.62 1.97
N SER A 178 -14.97 12.52 1.44
CA SER A 178 -14.53 13.65 0.59
C SER A 178 -14.13 14.90 1.38
N LEU A 179 -14.29 14.91 2.71
CA LEU A 179 -13.95 16.05 3.58
C LEU A 179 -12.85 15.73 4.59
N ILE A 180 -12.36 14.49 4.60
CA ILE A 180 -11.30 14.06 5.50
C ILE A 180 -10.07 13.79 4.70
N HIS A 181 -9.01 14.49 5.09
CA HIS A 181 -7.70 14.33 4.55
C HIS A 181 -6.77 13.87 5.66
N LEU A 182 -5.72 13.16 5.26
CA LEU A 182 -4.62 12.88 6.16
C LEU A 182 -4.09 14.23 6.69
N GLY A 183 -4.10 14.41 8.01
CA GLY A 183 -3.57 15.58 8.73
C GLY A 183 -2.03 15.57 8.83
N TRP A 184 -1.39 14.86 7.91
CA TRP A 184 0.05 14.80 7.71
C TRP A 184 0.36 14.99 6.22
N GLN A 185 1.60 15.31 5.88
CA GLN A 185 2.03 15.59 4.51
C GLN A 185 2.83 14.40 3.96
N PRO A 186 2.15 13.32 3.53
CA PRO A 186 2.83 12.11 3.09
C PRO A 186 3.59 12.28 1.77
N ILE A 187 3.41 13.43 1.09
CA ILE A 187 4.01 13.73 -0.20
C ILE A 187 4.78 15.04 -0.09
N GLY A 188 6.08 15.00 -0.39
CA GLY A 188 6.92 16.20 -0.47
C GLY A 188 7.27 16.85 0.87
N GLY A 189 6.89 16.22 2.00
CA GLY A 189 7.16 16.70 3.36
C GLY A 189 8.16 15.81 4.12
N ASN A 190 8.19 15.97 5.46
CA ASN A 190 9.04 15.13 6.33
C ASN A 190 8.42 13.78 6.66
N ASP A 191 7.10 13.65 6.50
CA ASP A 191 6.32 12.47 6.84
C ASP A 191 6.54 11.34 5.82
N LEU A 192 6.16 10.12 6.20
CA LEU A 192 6.30 8.92 5.38
C LEU A 192 5.02 8.09 5.38
N SER A 193 4.73 7.46 4.25
CA SER A 193 3.58 6.57 4.06
C SER A 193 4.03 5.18 3.66
N PHE A 194 3.60 4.19 4.42
CA PHE A 194 3.90 2.79 4.21
C PHE A 194 2.66 2.03 3.75
N SER A 195 2.84 1.16 2.75
CA SER A 195 1.84 0.17 2.34
C SER A 195 2.50 -1.20 2.20
N ASN A 196 2.07 -2.16 3.02
CA ASN A 196 2.60 -3.51 2.98
C ASN A 196 1.66 -4.45 2.21
N TRP A 197 2.14 -4.96 1.08
CA TRP A 197 1.43 -5.86 0.17
C TRP A 197 1.97 -7.30 0.23
N THR A 198 2.93 -7.60 1.11
CA THR A 198 3.57 -8.92 1.24
C THR A 198 2.61 -10.08 1.49
N ARG A 199 1.40 -9.79 1.98
CA ARG A 199 0.34 -10.79 2.22
C ARG A 199 -0.61 -10.98 1.04
N PHE A 200 -0.47 -10.17 -0.01
CA PHE A 200 -1.36 -10.26 -1.17
C PHE A 200 -1.02 -11.50 -2.00
N PRO A 201 -2.02 -12.27 -2.47
CA PRO A 201 -1.82 -13.54 -3.15
C PRO A 201 -1.40 -13.38 -4.61
N ILE A 202 -0.59 -12.37 -4.94
CA ILE A 202 -0.24 -11.97 -6.31
C ILE A 202 0.43 -13.13 -7.07
N TYR A 203 1.42 -13.79 -6.45
CA TYR A 203 2.13 -14.92 -7.05
C TYR A 203 1.32 -16.23 -7.04
N LYS A 204 0.13 -16.25 -6.42
CA LYS A 204 -0.80 -17.38 -6.51
C LYS A 204 -1.72 -17.27 -7.73
N CYS A 205 -1.83 -16.09 -8.34
CA CYS A 205 -2.61 -15.88 -9.55
C CYS A 205 -2.02 -16.66 -10.72
N ASP A 206 -2.86 -17.37 -11.45
CA ASP A 206 -2.51 -18.08 -12.68
C ASP A 206 -3.66 -17.98 -13.67
N PHE A 207 -3.45 -17.17 -14.71
CA PHE A 207 -4.46 -16.83 -15.71
C PHE A 207 -4.46 -17.83 -16.89
N GLY A 208 -3.93 -19.03 -16.71
CA GLY A 208 -3.87 -20.11 -17.71
C GLY A 208 -2.51 -20.29 -18.38
N GLN A 209 -1.51 -19.47 -18.03
CA GLN A 209 -0.14 -19.56 -18.54
C GLN A 209 0.88 -19.84 -17.43
N GLY A 210 0.42 -20.27 -16.25
CA GLY A 210 1.23 -20.43 -15.06
C GLY A 210 1.21 -19.20 -14.16
N ARG A 211 1.97 -19.28 -13.07
CA ARG A 211 2.07 -18.20 -12.07
C ARG A 211 2.93 -17.05 -12.58
N ALA A 212 2.67 -15.84 -12.07
CA ALA A 212 3.48 -14.68 -12.38
C ALA A 212 4.96 -14.92 -12.03
N LYS A 213 5.86 -14.66 -12.98
CA LYS A 213 7.32 -14.71 -12.74
C LYS A 213 7.83 -13.48 -11.99
N ASN A 214 7.16 -12.35 -12.17
CA ASN A 214 7.53 -11.08 -11.59
C ASN A 214 6.27 -10.26 -11.34
N PHE A 215 6.30 -9.42 -10.31
CA PHE A 215 5.28 -8.43 -10.03
C PHE A 215 5.95 -7.06 -9.89
N LYS A 216 5.35 -6.05 -10.53
CA LYS A 216 5.81 -4.68 -10.41
C LYS A 216 4.62 -3.79 -10.12
N PHE A 217 4.80 -2.95 -9.10
CA PHE A 217 3.91 -1.83 -8.86
C PHE A 217 4.27 -0.73 -9.87
N SER A 218 3.26 -0.16 -10.54
CA SER A 218 3.50 1.00 -11.40
C SER A 218 3.99 2.14 -10.53
N SER A 219 5.16 2.71 -10.83
CA SER A 219 5.78 3.74 -10.00
C SER A 219 4.80 4.90 -9.79
N MET A 220 4.58 5.24 -8.52
CA MET A 220 3.95 6.50 -8.13
C MET A 220 5.07 7.46 -7.76
N GLU A 221 5.21 8.55 -8.51
CA GLU A 221 6.19 9.62 -8.29
C GLU A 221 5.76 10.49 -7.10
N CYS A 222 5.78 9.88 -5.91
CA CYS A 222 5.24 10.42 -4.68
C CYS A 222 6.33 10.35 -3.59
N ASP A 223 7.05 11.46 -3.38
CA ASP A 223 8.11 11.54 -2.37
C ASP A 223 7.61 11.19 -0.97
N GLY A 224 8.21 10.20 -0.33
CA GLY A 224 7.84 9.69 1.00
C GLY A 224 6.94 8.46 0.98
N LEU A 225 6.58 7.94 -0.21
CA LEU A 225 5.77 6.74 -0.36
C LEU A 225 6.65 5.48 -0.43
N ILE A 226 6.31 4.50 0.41
CA ILE A 226 7.06 3.25 0.58
C ILE A 226 6.12 2.07 0.42
N PHE A 227 6.41 1.21 -0.55
CA PHE A 227 5.73 -0.08 -0.72
C PHE A 227 6.64 -1.23 -0.29
N ILE A 228 6.07 -2.17 0.45
CA ILE A 228 6.70 -3.44 0.81
C ILE A 228 5.97 -4.52 0.02
N LEU A 229 6.58 -4.98 -1.07
CA LEU A 229 5.95 -5.90 -2.02
C LEU A 229 6.34 -7.36 -1.73
N PRO A 230 5.44 -8.31 -2.05
CA PRO A 230 5.78 -9.72 -1.99
C PRO A 230 6.80 -10.04 -3.08
N THR A 231 7.55 -11.12 -2.87
CA THR A 231 8.32 -11.79 -3.92
C THR A 231 7.70 -13.17 -4.19
N MET A 232 8.32 -13.94 -5.09
CA MET A 232 7.88 -15.30 -5.36
C MET A 232 8.09 -16.23 -4.16
N THR A 233 9.04 -15.90 -3.28
CA THR A 233 9.34 -16.67 -2.06
C THR A 233 8.84 -15.93 -0.82
N ASP A 234 8.41 -16.68 0.18
CA ASP A 234 7.84 -16.11 1.40
C ASP A 234 8.90 -15.51 2.34
N ASP A 235 10.19 -15.79 2.12
CA ASP A 235 11.32 -15.32 2.91
C ASP A 235 11.91 -14.00 2.42
N GLU A 236 11.52 -13.51 1.25
CA GLU A 236 12.01 -12.29 0.64
C GLU A 236 10.94 -11.20 0.52
N ILE A 237 11.39 -9.95 0.49
CA ILE A 237 10.57 -8.77 0.22
C ILE A 237 11.25 -7.88 -0.82
N GLU A 238 10.46 -7.13 -1.60
CA GLU A 238 10.95 -6.06 -2.48
C GLU A 238 10.44 -4.71 -1.96
N LEU A 239 11.36 -3.83 -1.57
CA LEU A 239 11.06 -2.46 -1.15
C LEU A 239 11.06 -1.54 -2.36
N HIS A 240 10.02 -0.72 -2.48
CA HIS A 240 9.96 0.41 -3.41
C HIS A 240 9.85 1.68 -2.58
N ILE A 241 10.88 2.52 -2.64
CA ILE A 241 10.98 3.73 -1.83
C ILE A 241 11.06 4.92 -2.77
N THR A 242 9.98 5.68 -2.90
CA THR A 242 9.96 6.87 -3.75
C THR A 242 10.34 8.09 -2.93
N LEU A 243 11.36 8.82 -3.37
CA LEU A 243 11.81 10.07 -2.76
C LEU A 243 12.14 11.10 -3.84
N GLN A 244 12.32 12.37 -3.46
CA GLN A 244 12.97 13.36 -4.33
C GLN A 244 14.31 12.80 -4.83
N ALA A 245 14.64 13.06 -6.10
CA ALA A 245 15.72 12.38 -6.82
C ALA A 245 17.07 12.46 -6.08
N GLU A 246 17.41 13.61 -5.51
CA GLU A 246 18.62 13.79 -4.70
C GLU A 246 18.63 12.93 -3.43
N HIS A 247 17.48 12.78 -2.77
CA HIS A 247 17.32 11.94 -1.59
C HIS A 247 17.33 10.45 -1.96
N ALA A 248 16.72 10.06 -3.08
CA ALA A 248 16.76 8.70 -3.61
C ALA A 248 18.20 8.27 -3.92
N LYS A 249 19.01 9.15 -4.53
CA LYS A 249 20.44 8.92 -4.79
C LYS A 249 21.23 8.72 -3.49
N LEU A 250 20.98 9.55 -2.47
CA LEU A 250 21.61 9.43 -1.15
C LEU A 250 21.14 8.18 -0.39
N LEU A 251 19.89 7.77 -0.56
CA LEU A 251 19.37 6.54 0.01
C LEU A 251 20.06 5.34 -0.62
N LEU A 252 20.15 5.30 -1.95
CA LEU A 252 20.78 4.21 -2.67
C LEU A 252 22.23 3.96 -2.22
N SER A 253 23.00 5.02 -1.92
CA SER A 253 24.38 4.87 -1.42
C SER A 253 24.48 4.35 0.01
N LYS A 254 23.39 4.44 0.80
CA LYS A 254 23.31 3.92 2.16
C LYS A 254 22.64 2.54 2.26
N LEU A 255 21.87 2.15 1.24
CA LEU A 255 21.29 0.82 1.10
C LEU A 255 22.32 -0.12 0.45
N VAL A 256 23.05 -0.85 1.29
CA VAL A 256 23.94 -1.95 0.87
C VAL A 256 23.10 -3.18 0.60
#